data_AF-A0A9W2URD1-F1
#
_entry.id   AF-A0A9W2URD1-F1
#
_cell.length_a   1.000
_cell.length_b   1.000
_cell.length_c   1.000
_cell.angle_alpha   90.00
_cell.angle_beta   90.00
_cell.angle_gamma   90.00
#
_symmetry.space_group_name_H-M   'P 1'
#
loop_
_entity.id
_entity.type
_entity.pdbx_description
1 polymer ?
#
loop_
_entity_poly.entity_id
_entity_poly.type
_entity_poly.pdbx_seq_one_letter_code
_entity_poly.pdbx_strand_id
1 'polypeptide(L)'
;MALSTDYALRTGAFEPAEASVNAQDLRGSLQELKERALSRYSLVRGQGPERLVSGSDDFTLFLWSPAEDKKPLARMTGHQALINQVLFSPDSRIIASASFDKSIKLWDGRTGRYLASLRGHVAAVYQIAWSADSRLLVSGSSDSTLKVWDVKGQKLAADLPGHADEVYAVDWSPDGQRVASGGKDKCLRIWRR
;
A
#
# COMPACT_ATOMS: atom_id res chain seq x y z
N MET A 1 16.56 6.51 17.65
CA MET A 1 16.72 5.46 16.63
C MET A 1 15.35 4.87 16.34
N ALA A 2 14.75 5.28 15.23
CA ALA A 2 13.77 4.48 14.52
C ALA A 2 14.12 4.70 13.05
N LEU A 3 14.70 3.67 12.43
CA LEU A 3 14.97 3.57 10.99
C LEU A 3 13.71 2.94 10.39
N SER A 4 12.64 3.70 10.23
CA SER A 4 11.41 3.16 9.63
C SER A 4 11.46 3.42 8.14
N THR A 5 12.32 2.71 7.43
CA THR A 5 12.18 2.69 5.98
C THR A 5 11.11 1.68 5.62
N ASP A 6 9.93 2.18 5.29
CA ASP A 6 8.81 1.35 4.88
C ASP A 6 8.94 1.13 3.36
N TYR A 7 9.01 -0.15 2.97
CA TYR A 7 9.20 -0.57 1.59
C TYR A 7 8.00 -1.39 1.16
N ALA A 8 7.38 -1.02 0.04
CA ALA A 8 6.35 -1.83 -0.60
C ALA A 8 6.91 -2.42 -1.89
N LEU A 9 7.37 -3.66 -1.81
CA LEU A 9 7.67 -4.49 -2.96
C LEU A 9 6.38 -5.19 -3.39
N ARG A 10 5.90 -4.94 -4.61
CA ARG A 10 4.91 -5.84 -5.22
C ARG A 10 5.54 -6.58 -6.38
N THR A 11 5.86 -7.83 -6.10
CA THR A 11 5.86 -8.85 -7.12
C THR A 11 4.42 -9.37 -7.23
N GLY A 12 3.88 -9.44 -8.44
CA GLY A 12 2.48 -9.81 -8.63
C GLY A 12 2.23 -11.26 -8.25
N ALA A 13 1.43 -11.49 -7.19
CA ALA A 13 0.51 -12.62 -7.01
C ALA A 13 -0.15 -12.57 -5.63
N PHE A 14 -1.47 -12.43 -5.58
CA PHE A 14 -2.25 -12.90 -4.44
C PHE A 14 -2.43 -14.40 -4.65
N GLU A 15 -1.81 -15.26 -3.85
CA GLU A 15 -2.22 -16.68 -3.84
C GLU A 15 -3.62 -16.74 -3.20
N PRO A 16 -4.66 -17.22 -3.90
CA PRO A 16 -5.98 -17.36 -3.31
C PRO A 16 -5.93 -18.35 -2.14
N ALA A 17 -6.86 -18.24 -1.19
CA ALA A 17 -6.94 -19.10 0.00
C ALA A 17 -7.10 -20.62 -0.32
N GLU A 18 -7.36 -20.95 -1.58
CA GLU A 18 -7.43 -22.33 -2.11
C GLU A 18 -6.12 -22.83 -2.72
N ALA A 19 -5.03 -22.06 -2.66
CA ALA A 19 -3.72 -22.47 -3.17
C ALA A 19 -3.16 -23.61 -2.32
N SER A 20 -3.39 -24.85 -2.76
CA SER A 20 -2.76 -26.02 -2.18
C SER A 20 -1.34 -26.17 -2.72
N VAL A 21 -0.35 -26.35 -1.84
CA VAL A 21 1.01 -26.77 -2.25
C VAL A 21 0.90 -28.11 -2.95
N ASN A 22 1.03 -28.12 -4.28
CA ASN A 22 0.96 -29.36 -5.03
C ASN A 22 2.28 -30.12 -4.81
N ALA A 23 2.21 -31.31 -4.21
CA ALA A 23 3.38 -32.09 -3.80
C ALA A 23 4.32 -32.47 -4.98
N GLN A 24 3.82 -32.39 -6.21
CA GLN A 24 4.63 -32.57 -7.43
C GLN A 24 5.60 -31.40 -7.68
N ASP A 25 5.35 -30.24 -7.08
CA ASP A 25 6.15 -29.03 -7.27
C ASP A 25 7.43 -29.01 -6.45
N LEU A 26 7.54 -29.91 -5.48
CA LEU A 26 8.71 -30.07 -4.62
C LEU A 26 9.64 -31.19 -5.13
N ARG A 27 9.30 -31.83 -6.26
CA ARG A 27 10.08 -32.92 -6.85
C ARG A 27 10.90 -32.41 -8.03
N GLY A 28 12.20 -32.72 -8.01
CA GLY A 28 13.13 -32.41 -9.08
C GLY A 28 14.47 -31.89 -8.54
N SER A 29 15.38 -31.60 -9.45
CA SER A 29 16.62 -30.87 -9.17
C SER A 29 16.33 -29.41 -8.80
N LEU A 30 17.28 -28.77 -8.09
CA LEU A 30 17.16 -27.35 -7.72
C LEU A 30 16.91 -26.43 -8.94
N GLN A 31 17.47 -26.79 -10.10
CA GLN A 31 17.29 -26.06 -11.35
C GLN A 31 15.83 -26.10 -11.82
N GLU A 32 15.22 -27.28 -11.85
CA GLU A 32 13.84 -27.49 -12.27
C GLU A 32 12.85 -26.81 -11.30
N LEU A 33 13.15 -26.84 -10.00
CA LEU A 33 12.38 -26.12 -8.99
C LEU A 33 12.42 -24.60 -9.21
N LYS A 34 13.60 -24.04 -9.51
CA LYS A 34 13.76 -22.62 -9.84
C LYS A 34 12.98 -22.25 -11.10
N GLU A 35 13.04 -23.06 -12.14
CA GLU A 35 12.32 -22.80 -13.40
C GLU A 35 10.80 -22.87 -13.22
N ARG A 36 10.29 -23.85 -12.48
CA ARG A 36 8.84 -23.94 -12.16
C ARG A 36 8.37 -22.76 -11.31
N ALA A 37 9.14 -22.39 -10.28
CA ALA A 37 8.85 -21.21 -9.47
C ALA A 37 8.84 -19.94 -10.32
N LEU A 38 9.82 -19.77 -11.22
CA LEU A 38 9.89 -18.64 -12.13
C LEU A 38 8.74 -18.62 -13.14
N SER A 39 8.32 -19.79 -13.65
CA SER A 39 7.20 -19.89 -14.58
C SER A 39 5.86 -19.55 -13.91
N ARG A 40 5.67 -19.93 -12.65
CA ARG A 40 4.47 -19.54 -11.88
C ARG A 40 4.47 -18.07 -11.58
N TYR A 41 5.63 -17.60 -11.13
CA TYR A 41 5.85 -16.19 -10.92
C TYR A 41 5.56 -15.37 -12.19
N SER A 42 5.97 -15.85 -13.36
CA SER A 42 5.70 -15.17 -14.63
C SER A 42 4.24 -15.27 -15.08
N LEU A 43 3.53 -16.35 -14.73
CA LEU A 43 2.10 -16.52 -14.96
C LEU A 43 1.26 -15.53 -14.15
N VAL A 44 1.67 -15.23 -12.92
CA VAL A 44 0.89 -14.37 -12.01
C VAL A 44 1.37 -12.92 -12.02
N ARG A 45 2.64 -12.65 -12.34
CA ARG A 45 3.09 -11.28 -12.56
C ARG A 45 2.37 -10.70 -13.78
N GLY A 46 1.78 -9.52 -13.63
CA GLY A 46 1.27 -8.77 -14.78
C GLY A 46 2.38 -8.51 -15.80
N GLN A 47 2.02 -8.29 -17.07
CA GLN A 47 2.96 -8.04 -18.17
C GLN A 47 3.79 -6.73 -18.03
N GLY A 48 3.62 -6.00 -16.92
CA GLY A 48 4.34 -4.75 -16.64
C GLY A 48 5.71 -4.99 -16.01
N PRO A 49 6.64 -4.03 -16.16
CA PRO A 49 7.94 -4.13 -15.53
C PRO A 49 7.81 -4.01 -14.00
N GLU A 50 8.64 -4.75 -13.27
CA GLU A 50 8.60 -4.74 -11.80
C GLU A 50 8.93 -3.34 -11.26
N ARG A 51 8.17 -2.90 -10.26
CA ARG A 51 8.35 -1.62 -9.60
C ARG A 51 8.37 -1.83 -8.10
N LEU A 52 9.31 -1.13 -7.45
CA LEU A 52 9.42 -1.05 -6.00
C LEU A 52 9.27 0.42 -5.61
N VAL A 53 8.59 0.70 -4.51
CA VAL A 53 8.56 2.03 -3.91
C VAL A 53 9.01 1.96 -2.46
N SER A 54 9.82 2.94 -2.06
CA SER A 54 10.33 3.08 -0.70
C SER A 54 9.99 4.47 -0.16
N GLY A 55 9.47 4.55 1.06
CA GLY A 55 9.29 5.80 1.80
C GLY A 55 10.29 5.89 2.96
N SER A 56 10.73 7.10 3.28
CA SER A 56 11.76 7.34 4.28
C SER A 56 11.37 8.44 5.27
N ASP A 57 12.02 8.41 6.43
CA ASP A 57 11.90 9.39 7.50
C ASP A 57 12.45 10.77 7.11
N ASP A 58 13.20 10.85 6.00
CA ASP A 58 13.70 12.09 5.40
C ASP A 58 12.69 12.81 4.48
N PHE A 59 11.44 12.33 4.48
CA PHE A 59 10.30 12.88 3.76
C PHE A 59 10.35 12.66 2.24
N THR A 60 11.28 11.80 1.79
CA THR A 60 11.42 11.42 0.40
C THR A 60 10.90 10.01 0.14
N LEU A 61 10.40 9.80 -1.08
CA LEU A 61 10.19 8.45 -1.62
C LEU A 61 11.07 8.25 -2.84
N PHE A 62 11.36 6.99 -3.12
CA PHE A 62 12.02 6.57 -4.34
C PHE A 62 11.20 5.49 -5.03
N LEU A 63 11.08 5.62 -6.35
CA LEU A 63 10.55 4.60 -7.24
C LEU A 63 11.73 3.89 -7.91
N TRP A 64 11.70 2.57 -7.95
CA TRP A 64 12.79 1.75 -8.45
C TRP A 64 12.31 0.78 -9.53
N SER A 65 13.22 0.43 -10.44
CA SER A 65 13.07 -0.67 -11.39
C SER A 65 14.21 -1.67 -11.14
N PRO A 66 14.08 -2.51 -10.10
CA PRO A 66 15.21 -3.31 -9.61
C PRO A 66 15.74 -4.32 -10.65
N ALA A 67 14.91 -4.69 -11.63
CA ALA A 67 15.31 -5.55 -12.73
C ALA A 67 16.11 -4.83 -13.84
N GLU A 68 16.01 -3.50 -13.94
CA GLU A 68 16.58 -2.72 -15.05
C GLU A 68 17.80 -1.89 -14.60
N ASP A 69 17.75 -1.25 -13.42
CA ASP A 69 18.81 -0.38 -12.93
C ASP A 69 18.94 -0.44 -11.40
N LYS A 70 20.15 -0.18 -10.90
CA LYS A 70 20.44 0.03 -9.48
C LYS A 70 20.07 1.44 -9.01
N LYS A 71 19.89 2.38 -9.94
CA LYS A 71 19.46 3.75 -9.63
C LYS A 71 17.93 3.86 -9.52
N PRO A 72 17.43 4.77 -8.68
CA PRO A 72 15.99 5.02 -8.63
C PRO A 72 15.52 5.64 -9.95
N LEU A 73 14.36 5.19 -10.43
CA LEU A 73 13.66 5.77 -11.58
C LEU A 73 13.20 7.20 -11.30
N ALA A 74 12.72 7.44 -10.07
CA ALA A 74 12.23 8.75 -9.66
C ALA A 74 12.51 8.99 -8.18
N ARG A 75 12.85 10.25 -7.87
CA ARG A 75 12.86 10.79 -6.50
C ARG A 75 11.59 11.62 -6.32
N MET A 76 10.75 11.21 -5.39
CA MET A 76 9.43 11.77 -5.16
C MET A 76 9.46 12.58 -3.87
N THR A 77 9.19 13.87 -3.97
CA THR A 77 9.30 14.82 -2.85
C THR A 77 8.02 15.65 -2.70
N GLY A 78 7.79 16.18 -1.51
CA GLY A 78 6.69 17.09 -1.23
C GLY A 78 5.97 16.84 0.10
N HIS A 79 6.24 15.71 0.77
CA HIS A 79 5.87 15.55 2.17
C HIS A 79 6.69 16.48 3.06
N GLN A 80 6.09 16.90 4.17
CA GLN A 80 6.71 17.84 5.13
C GLN A 80 7.08 17.17 6.47
N ALA A 81 6.84 15.87 6.58
CA ALA A 81 7.19 15.05 7.73
C ALA A 81 7.38 13.59 7.27
N LEU A 82 7.78 12.73 8.20
CA LEU A 82 8.12 11.34 7.92
C LEU A 82 6.96 10.61 7.23
N ILE A 83 7.35 9.69 6.35
CA ILE A 83 6.42 8.88 5.56
C ILE A 83 6.29 7.55 6.30
N ASN A 84 5.13 7.31 6.86
CA ASN A 84 4.91 6.13 7.69
C ASN A 84 4.54 4.91 6.85
N GLN A 85 3.96 5.11 5.67
CA GLN A 85 3.61 4.03 4.77
C GLN A 85 3.56 4.49 3.32
N VAL A 86 3.92 3.60 2.41
CA VAL A 86 3.72 3.76 0.97
C VAL A 86 3.19 2.47 0.36
N LEU A 87 2.22 2.55 -0.55
CA LEU A 87 1.63 1.39 -1.22
C LEU A 87 1.25 1.70 -2.66
N PHE A 88 1.42 0.71 -3.55
CA PHE A 88 0.77 0.72 -4.86
C PHE A 88 -0.71 0.38 -4.71
N SER A 89 -1.53 1.00 -5.56
CA SER A 89 -2.89 0.56 -5.86
C SER A 89 -2.87 -0.87 -6.45
N PRO A 90 -3.95 -1.65 -6.29
CA PRO A 90 -4.02 -2.99 -6.85
C PRO A 90 -3.81 -3.07 -8.36
N ASP A 91 -4.16 -2.03 -9.12
CA ASP A 91 -3.91 -1.92 -10.56
C ASP A 91 -2.52 -1.33 -10.93
N SER A 92 -1.70 -1.01 -9.91
CA SER A 92 -0.36 -0.43 -10.00
C SER A 92 -0.27 0.94 -10.68
N ARG A 93 -1.40 1.61 -10.96
CA ARG A 93 -1.39 2.90 -11.67
C ARG A 93 -1.06 4.06 -10.76
N ILE A 94 -1.40 3.94 -9.48
CA ILE A 94 -1.24 4.98 -8.48
C ILE A 94 -0.44 4.45 -7.30
N ILE A 95 0.49 5.25 -6.79
CA ILE A 95 1.13 5.07 -5.48
C ILE A 95 0.43 6.01 -4.51
N ALA A 96 0.11 5.53 -3.31
CA ALA A 96 -0.32 6.37 -2.19
C ALA A 96 0.75 6.34 -1.10
N SER A 97 1.01 7.50 -0.49
CA SER A 97 1.92 7.64 0.64
C SER A 97 1.26 8.37 1.80
N ALA A 98 1.31 7.78 2.99
CA ALA A 98 0.78 8.33 4.24
C ALA A 98 1.92 8.95 5.05
N SER A 99 1.66 10.12 5.64
CA SER A 99 2.68 10.88 6.35
C SER A 99 2.18 11.51 7.64
N PHE A 100 3.13 11.80 8.52
CA PHE A 100 2.92 12.57 9.74
C PHE A 100 2.59 14.04 9.45
N ASP A 101 2.71 14.49 8.19
CA ASP A 101 2.27 15.81 7.75
C ASP A 101 0.75 15.93 7.59
N LYS A 102 0.01 14.91 8.07
CA LYS A 102 -1.46 14.83 8.11
C LYS A 102 -2.09 14.66 6.74
N SER A 103 -1.29 14.38 5.71
CA SER A 103 -1.75 14.21 4.35
C SER A 103 -1.41 12.82 3.81
N ILE A 104 -2.20 12.43 2.81
CA ILE A 104 -1.86 11.35 1.91
C ILE A 104 -1.52 11.99 0.56
N LYS A 105 -0.47 11.53 -0.10
CA LYS A 105 -0.14 11.97 -1.47
C LYS A 105 -0.31 10.82 -2.44
N LEU A 106 -0.78 11.18 -3.63
CA LEU A 106 -0.99 10.28 -4.75
C LEU A 106 0.04 10.60 -5.83
N TRP A 107 0.61 9.55 -6.39
CA TRP A 107 1.66 9.63 -7.40
C TRP A 107 1.38 8.65 -8.52
N ASP A 108 1.86 8.96 -9.72
CA ASP A 108 1.81 8.06 -10.87
C ASP A 108 2.73 6.86 -10.61
N GLY A 109 2.17 5.64 -10.64
CA GLY A 109 2.90 4.42 -10.30
C GLY A 109 3.98 4.02 -11.30
N ARG A 110 3.95 4.58 -12.52
CA ARG A 110 4.94 4.29 -13.56
C ARG A 110 6.10 5.27 -13.56
N THR A 111 5.82 6.53 -13.26
CA THR A 111 6.77 7.65 -13.41
C THR A 111 7.16 8.29 -12.09
N GLY A 112 6.43 8.03 -11.00
CA GLY A 112 6.62 8.68 -9.70
C GLY A 112 6.16 10.15 -9.68
N ARG A 113 5.50 10.64 -10.73
CA ARG A 113 5.04 12.03 -10.79
C ARG A 113 3.95 12.29 -9.76
N TYR A 114 4.03 13.41 -9.04
CA TYR A 114 2.97 13.86 -8.14
C TYR A 114 1.65 14.10 -8.90
N LEU A 115 0.56 13.54 -8.37
CA LEU A 115 -0.79 13.69 -8.92
C LEU A 115 -1.65 14.61 -8.06
N ALA A 116 -1.77 14.30 -6.77
CA ALA A 116 -2.66 15.01 -5.85
C ALA A 116 -2.32 14.75 -4.39
N SER A 117 -3.01 15.45 -3.50
CA SER A 117 -2.95 15.23 -2.05
C SER A 117 -4.35 15.15 -1.49
N LEU A 118 -4.59 14.13 -0.67
CA LEU A 118 -5.82 13.95 0.10
C LEU A 118 -5.58 14.56 1.47
N ARG A 119 -6.37 15.59 1.80
CA ARG A 119 -6.27 16.34 3.05
C ARG A 119 -7.61 16.30 3.77
N GLY A 120 -7.56 16.16 5.10
CA GLY A 120 -8.74 16.14 5.95
C GLY A 120 -8.49 15.50 7.32
N HIS A 121 -7.44 14.69 7.46
CA HIS A 121 -6.93 14.32 8.78
C HIS A 121 -6.34 15.53 9.50
N VAL A 122 -6.53 15.59 10.81
CA VAL A 122 -6.05 16.71 11.65
C VAL A 122 -4.79 16.37 12.44
N ALA A 123 -4.36 15.10 12.39
CA ALA A 123 -3.13 14.58 12.97
C ALA A 123 -2.44 13.60 12.00
N ALA A 124 -1.33 12.98 12.46
CA ALA A 124 -0.50 12.10 11.63
C ALA A 124 -1.31 10.96 11.01
N VAL A 125 -1.05 10.64 9.74
CA VAL A 125 -1.64 9.47 9.07
C VAL A 125 -0.65 8.32 9.20
N TYR A 126 -1.08 7.24 9.86
CA TYR A 126 -0.21 6.10 10.12
C TYR A 126 -0.30 5.06 9.01
N GLN A 127 -1.51 4.65 8.66
CA GLN A 127 -1.71 3.53 7.74
C GLN A 127 -2.77 3.88 6.70
N ILE A 128 -2.59 3.33 5.50
CA ILE A 128 -3.48 3.38 4.36
C ILE A 128 -3.69 1.97 3.81
N ALA A 129 -4.86 1.71 3.25
CA ALA A 129 -5.14 0.47 2.53
C ALA A 129 -6.05 0.74 1.33
N TRP A 130 -5.79 0.03 0.24
CA TRP A 130 -6.57 0.13 -0.99
C TRP A 130 -7.73 -0.84 -1.01
N SER A 131 -8.89 -0.42 -1.53
CA SER A 131 -9.92 -1.36 -1.94
C SER A 131 -9.42 -2.20 -3.12
N ALA A 132 -9.88 -3.45 -3.23
CA ALA A 132 -9.43 -4.38 -4.27
C ALA A 132 -9.64 -3.85 -5.71
N ASP A 133 -10.65 -2.99 -5.91
CA ASP A 133 -10.96 -2.35 -7.19
C ASP A 133 -10.13 -1.09 -7.50
N SER A 134 -9.17 -0.72 -6.63
CA SER A 134 -8.31 0.47 -6.73
C SER A 134 -9.04 1.83 -6.72
N ARG A 135 -10.33 1.86 -6.36
CA ARG A 135 -11.13 3.10 -6.39
C ARG A 135 -11.10 3.87 -5.09
N LEU A 136 -11.09 3.14 -3.98
CA LEU A 136 -11.14 3.71 -2.64
C LEU A 136 -9.81 3.48 -1.93
N LEU A 137 -9.44 4.45 -1.12
CA LEU A 137 -8.36 4.34 -0.16
C LEU A 137 -8.95 4.57 1.22
N VAL A 138 -8.65 3.71 2.18
CA VAL A 138 -8.94 3.99 3.60
C VAL A 138 -7.65 4.40 4.29
N SER A 139 -7.75 5.30 5.26
CA SER A 139 -6.64 5.74 6.09
C SER A 139 -7.00 5.73 7.56
N GLY A 140 -6.05 5.35 8.41
CA GLY A 140 -6.10 5.44 9.87
C GLY A 140 -5.12 6.50 10.38
N SER A 141 -5.53 7.26 11.38
CA SER A 141 -4.77 8.41 11.87
C SER A 141 -4.72 8.49 13.40
N SER A 142 -3.73 9.24 13.88
CA SER A 142 -3.61 9.70 15.25
C SER A 142 -4.80 10.57 15.70
N ASP A 143 -5.62 11.08 14.76
CA ASP A 143 -6.84 11.83 15.10
C ASP A 143 -8.02 10.95 15.56
N SER A 144 -7.77 9.66 15.80
CA SER A 144 -8.76 8.66 16.25
C SER A 144 -9.87 8.36 15.23
N THR A 145 -9.71 8.80 13.98
CA THR A 145 -10.66 8.54 12.89
C THR A 145 -10.06 7.66 11.81
N LEU A 146 -10.95 7.00 11.07
CA LEU A 146 -10.61 6.52 9.74
C LEU A 146 -11.28 7.43 8.70
N LYS A 147 -10.64 7.58 7.54
CA LYS A 147 -11.22 8.29 6.41
C LYS A 147 -11.17 7.42 5.16
N VAL A 148 -12.26 7.42 4.41
CA VAL A 148 -12.35 6.74 3.11
C VAL A 148 -12.34 7.81 2.02
N TRP A 149 -11.46 7.64 1.05
CA TRP A 149 -11.20 8.59 -0.02
C TRP A 149 -11.60 7.99 -1.36
N ASP A 150 -12.32 8.78 -2.16
CA ASP A 150 -12.48 8.50 -3.58
C ASP A 150 -11.25 9.04 -4.31
N VAL A 151 -10.42 8.14 -4.81
CA VAL A 151 -9.13 8.48 -5.43
C VAL A 151 -9.33 9.19 -6.77
N LYS A 152 -10.36 8.81 -7.55
CA LYS A 152 -10.66 9.45 -8.83
C LYS A 152 -11.24 10.85 -8.60
N GLY A 153 -12.13 10.98 -7.62
CA GLY A 153 -12.73 12.25 -7.23
C GLY A 153 -11.82 13.15 -6.38
N GLN A 154 -10.69 12.61 -5.88
CA GLN A 154 -9.76 13.28 -4.96
C GLN A 154 -10.45 13.91 -3.74
N LYS A 155 -11.47 13.24 -3.22
CA LYS A 155 -12.34 13.78 -2.17
C LYS A 155 -12.57 12.76 -1.07
N LEU A 156 -12.92 13.27 0.10
CA LEU A 156 -13.41 12.46 1.21
C LEU A 156 -14.77 11.85 0.82
N ALA A 157 -14.85 10.53 0.80
CA ALA A 157 -16.08 9.79 0.53
C ALA A 157 -16.84 9.47 1.81
N ALA A 158 -16.14 9.12 2.90
CA ALA A 158 -16.73 8.90 4.20
C ALA A 158 -15.75 9.23 5.33
N ASP A 159 -16.30 9.74 6.43
CA ASP A 159 -15.60 9.92 7.70
C ASP A 159 -16.12 8.89 8.70
N LEU A 160 -15.22 8.14 9.35
CA LEU A 160 -15.56 7.00 10.21
C LEU A 160 -15.04 7.26 11.63
N PRO A 161 -15.77 8.08 12.42
CA PRO A 161 -15.46 8.27 13.84
C PRO A 161 -15.88 7.03 14.63
N GLY A 162 -15.10 6.67 15.65
CA GLY A 162 -15.52 5.63 16.59
C GLY A 162 -14.40 5.01 17.43
N HIS A 163 -13.13 5.11 17.01
CA HIS A 163 -12.04 4.80 17.93
C HIS A 163 -11.94 5.90 19.00
N ALA A 164 -11.59 5.51 20.22
CA ALA A 164 -11.44 6.43 21.35
C ALA A 164 -10.02 7.01 21.46
N ASP A 165 -9.10 6.50 20.64
CA ASP A 165 -7.68 6.87 20.61
C ASP A 165 -7.12 6.55 19.21
N GLU A 166 -5.83 6.79 19.00
CA GLU A 166 -5.11 6.68 17.74
C GLU A 166 -5.36 5.36 16.97
N VAL A 167 -5.57 5.44 15.66
CA VAL A 167 -5.79 4.29 14.78
C VAL A 167 -4.49 3.91 14.08
N TYR A 168 -3.91 2.76 14.45
CA TYR A 168 -2.62 2.32 13.94
C TYR A 168 -2.72 1.48 12.68
N ALA A 169 -3.78 0.68 12.54
CA ALA A 169 -3.94 -0.24 11.44
C ALA A 169 -5.32 -0.14 10.81
N VAL A 170 -5.35 -0.23 9.48
CA VAL A 170 -6.55 -0.31 8.65
C VAL A 170 -6.32 -1.29 7.51
N ASP A 171 -7.34 -2.06 7.15
CA ASP A 171 -7.30 -2.93 5.97
C ASP A 171 -8.68 -3.12 5.36
N TRP A 172 -8.72 -3.37 4.05
CA TRP A 172 -9.95 -3.69 3.33
C TRP A 172 -10.19 -5.19 3.29
N SER A 173 -11.45 -5.59 3.40
CA SER A 173 -11.81 -6.95 3.03
C SER A 173 -11.60 -7.19 1.53
N PRO A 174 -11.24 -8.41 1.11
CA PRO A 174 -11.03 -8.73 -0.32
C PRO A 174 -12.27 -8.48 -1.20
N ASP A 175 -13.46 -8.57 -0.62
CA ASP A 175 -14.75 -8.28 -1.28
C ASP A 175 -15.05 -6.76 -1.42
N GLY A 176 -14.22 -5.90 -0.81
CA GLY A 176 -14.39 -4.44 -0.80
C GLY A 176 -15.60 -3.92 -0.01
N GLN A 177 -16.28 -4.77 0.77
CA GLN A 177 -17.50 -4.40 1.51
C GLN A 177 -17.24 -3.95 2.95
N ARG A 178 -16.07 -4.27 3.50
CA ARG A 178 -15.72 -4.04 4.89
C ARG A 178 -14.35 -3.43 5.02
N VAL A 179 -14.17 -2.69 6.11
CA VAL A 179 -12.87 -2.23 6.58
C VAL A 179 -12.67 -2.78 7.99
N ALA A 180 -11.49 -3.31 8.28
CA ALA A 180 -11.05 -3.60 9.63
C ALA A 180 -10.12 -2.50 10.13
N SER A 181 -10.19 -2.17 11.41
CA SER A 181 -9.23 -1.28 12.03
C SER A 181 -8.90 -1.64 13.47
N GLY A 182 -7.69 -1.28 13.86
CA GLY A 182 -7.17 -1.48 15.21
C GLY A 182 -6.37 -0.26 15.65
N GLY A 183 -6.48 0.08 16.94
CA GLY A 183 -5.88 1.27 17.50
C GLY A 183 -5.39 1.11 18.94
N LYS A 184 -4.90 2.22 19.46
CA LYS A 184 -4.40 2.38 20.83
C LYS A 184 -5.49 2.21 21.89
N ASP A 185 -6.75 2.39 21.50
CA ASP A 185 -7.94 2.13 22.32
C ASP A 185 -8.17 0.63 22.60
N LYS A 186 -7.26 -0.24 22.14
CA LYS A 186 -7.28 -1.70 22.35
C LYS A 186 -8.51 -2.36 21.74
N CYS A 187 -9.18 -1.70 20.80
CA CYS A 187 -10.36 -2.21 20.12
C CYS A 187 -10.03 -2.57 18.67
N LEU A 188 -10.60 -3.69 18.22
CA LEU A 188 -10.73 -3.99 16.80
C LEU A 188 -12.14 -3.64 16.35
N ARG A 189 -12.28 -2.91 15.25
CA ARG A 189 -13.57 -2.50 14.69
C ARG A 189 -13.69 -3.00 13.25
N ILE A 190 -14.91 -3.44 12.91
CA ILE A 190 -15.28 -3.79 11.53
C ILE A 190 -16.34 -2.80 11.08
N TRP A 191 -16.04 -2.07 10.02
CA TRP A 191 -16.91 -1.09 9.39
C TRP A 191 -17.57 -1.74 8.18
N ARG A 192 -18.85 -1.46 7.97
CA ARG A 192 -19.61 -1.95 6.81
C ARG A 192 -20.09 -0.75 6.02
N ARG A 193 -20.07 -0.91 4.70
CA ARG A 193 -20.67 0.04 3.77
C ARG A 193 -22.19 0.08 3.91
#